data_AF-A0A3P9BEX3-F1
#
_entry.id   AF-A0A3P9BEX3-F1
#
_cell.length_a   1.000
_cell.length_b   1.000
_cell.length_c   1.000
_cell.angle_alpha   90.00
_cell.angle_beta   90.00
_cell.angle_gamma   90.00
#
_symmetry.space_group_name_H-M   'P 1'
#
loop_
_entity.id
_entity.type
_entity.pdbx_description
1 polymer ?
#
loop_
_entity_poly.entity_id
_entity_poly.type
_entity_poly.pdbx_seq_one_letter_code
_entity_poly.pdbx_strand_id
1 'polypeptide(L)'
;MHTSYEDYKETADWLLNRTKQRPKVAIICGSGLGGLADLLEEKIVFKYEDIPCFPTSTVQGHAGQLVFGKLNGCECVCMQGRFHFYEGYNIQTVTYPVRVFYLLGVSTLIVTNAAGGLNDTYSVGDIMLIKDHINMPGFAGQNPLCGHNDERFGVRFACMSDAYDRDLRALTRKTAKELGYDSFLQEGVYCMLAGPTYETIAECKLFQMLGADAVGMSTVPEVDVAPDRRLRVLGLSLITNKVVTDYESNEKANHTEVLKTTERRTQDLQNLVSRSWETQFSNENTC
;
A
#
# COMPACT_ATOMS: atom_id res chain seq x y z
N MET A 1 4.90 16.72 -16.35
CA MET A 1 6.13 17.37 -15.83
C MET A 1 7.10 16.28 -15.45
N HIS A 2 8.37 16.37 -15.84
CA HIS A 2 9.38 15.45 -15.33
C HIS A 2 9.76 15.92 -13.93
N THR A 3 9.46 15.12 -12.91
CA THR A 3 9.92 15.39 -11.54
C THR A 3 11.41 15.11 -11.44
N SER A 4 12.17 16.07 -10.94
CA SER A 4 13.61 15.98 -10.69
C SER A 4 13.90 15.47 -9.27
N TYR A 5 15.14 15.06 -9.00
CA TYR A 5 15.57 14.71 -7.63
C TYR A 5 15.39 15.88 -6.67
N GLU A 6 15.65 17.08 -7.17
CA GLU A 6 15.59 18.34 -6.45
C GLU A 6 14.16 18.63 -5.98
N ASP A 7 13.14 18.30 -6.78
CA ASP A 7 11.73 18.41 -6.36
C ASP A 7 11.42 17.47 -5.18
N TYR A 8 11.88 16.21 -5.22
CA TYR A 8 11.70 15.28 -4.09
C TYR A 8 12.42 15.76 -2.84
N LYS A 9 13.64 16.31 -3.01
CA LYS A 9 14.45 16.84 -1.91
C LYS A 9 13.82 18.08 -1.29
N GLU A 10 13.29 18.99 -2.10
CA GLU A 10 12.57 20.18 -1.61
C GLU A 10 11.43 19.77 -0.67
N THR A 11 10.62 18.80 -1.10
CA THR A 11 9.52 18.28 -0.27
C THR A 11 9.99 17.60 0.99
N ALA A 12 11.04 16.77 0.91
CA ALA A 12 11.61 16.11 2.09
C ALA A 12 12.17 17.14 3.08
N ASP A 13 12.95 18.12 2.62
CA ASP A 13 13.50 19.20 3.45
C ASP A 13 12.37 20.04 4.08
N TRP A 14 11.32 20.35 3.32
CA TRP A 14 10.16 21.10 3.80
C TRP A 14 9.48 20.41 4.98
N LEU A 15 9.31 19.08 4.90
CA LEU A 15 8.77 18.24 5.97
C LEU A 15 9.73 18.17 7.17
N LEU A 16 11.01 17.87 6.94
CA LEU A 16 12.03 17.73 7.99
C LEU A 16 12.23 19.02 8.81
N ASN A 17 11.99 20.19 8.22
CA ASN A 17 12.05 21.48 8.89
C ASN A 17 10.81 21.78 9.76
N ARG A 18 9.71 21.04 9.58
CA ARG A 18 8.43 21.27 10.28
C ARG A 18 8.07 20.17 11.28
N THR A 19 8.82 19.09 11.32
CA THR A 19 8.69 18.05 12.35
C THR A 19 10.05 17.61 12.88
N LYS A 20 10.09 17.28 14.18
CA LYS A 20 11.26 16.64 14.80
C LYS A 20 11.28 15.12 14.62
N GLN A 21 10.16 14.52 14.21
CA GLN A 21 10.05 13.08 14.01
C GLN A 21 10.84 12.64 12.77
N ARG A 22 11.46 11.47 12.83
CA ARG A 22 12.32 10.88 11.81
C ARG A 22 11.83 9.46 11.52
N PRO A 23 10.75 9.34 10.73
CA PRO A 23 10.04 8.08 10.57
C PRO A 23 10.93 7.00 9.99
N LYS A 24 10.82 5.79 10.54
CA LYS A 24 11.46 4.57 10.01
C LYS A 24 10.50 3.77 9.13
N VAL A 25 9.20 4.02 9.29
CA VAL A 25 8.13 3.34 8.58
C VAL A 25 7.27 4.35 7.86
N ALA A 26 6.97 4.07 6.59
CA ALA A 26 5.87 4.69 5.88
C ALA A 26 4.71 3.71 5.76
N ILE A 27 3.49 4.17 6.03
CA ILE A 27 2.27 3.38 5.87
C ILE A 27 1.38 4.08 4.84
N ILE A 28 1.01 3.39 3.77
CA ILE A 28 0.08 3.91 2.77
C ILE A 28 -1.30 3.31 3.01
N CYS A 29 -2.23 4.12 3.52
CA CYS A 29 -3.60 3.70 3.82
C CYS A 29 -4.44 3.67 2.54
N GLY A 30 -4.98 2.50 2.20
CA GLY A 30 -5.95 2.33 1.13
C GLY A 30 -7.37 2.77 1.52
N SER A 31 -8.32 2.60 0.59
CA SER A 31 -9.73 2.95 0.80
C SER A 31 -10.31 2.22 2.03
N GLY A 32 -10.91 2.99 2.95
CA GLY A 32 -11.49 2.46 4.19
C GLY A 32 -10.47 2.08 5.29
N LEU A 33 -9.17 2.22 5.02
CA LEU A 33 -8.09 1.88 5.95
C LEU A 33 -7.41 3.10 6.57
N GLY A 34 -8.00 4.29 6.39
CA GLY A 34 -7.48 5.55 6.91
C GLY A 34 -7.27 5.56 8.43
N GLY A 35 -8.02 4.74 9.17
CA GLY A 35 -7.90 4.66 10.63
C GLY A 35 -6.56 4.13 11.15
N LEU A 36 -5.69 3.56 10.30
CA LEU A 36 -4.31 3.25 10.70
C LEU A 36 -3.54 4.49 11.15
N ALA A 37 -3.78 5.64 10.51
CA ALA A 37 -3.20 6.90 10.95
C ALA A 37 -3.79 7.36 12.30
N ASP A 38 -4.96 6.86 12.68
CA ASP A 38 -5.62 7.23 13.92
C ASP A 38 -4.98 6.59 15.16
N LEU A 39 -4.28 5.46 14.98
CA LEU A 39 -3.53 4.76 16.02
C LEU A 39 -2.24 5.48 16.43
N LEU A 40 -1.76 6.43 15.62
CA LEU A 40 -0.51 7.12 15.91
C LEU A 40 -0.62 7.99 17.15
N GLU A 41 0.39 7.95 18.01
CA GLU A 41 0.56 8.88 19.13
C GLU A 41 1.39 10.10 18.68
N GLU A 42 1.33 11.19 19.43
CA GLU A 42 2.13 12.41 19.17
C GLU A 42 1.98 12.94 17.71
N LYS A 43 0.76 12.95 17.19
CA LYS A 43 0.50 13.23 15.77
C LYS A 43 0.90 14.64 15.34
N ILE A 44 1.54 14.73 14.16
CA ILE A 44 1.73 15.96 13.40
C ILE A 44 1.14 15.73 12.00
N VAL A 45 0.19 16.57 11.60
CA VAL A 45 -0.57 16.41 10.37
C VAL A 45 -0.18 17.49 9.36
N PHE A 46 0.09 17.08 8.13
CA PHE A 46 0.32 17.96 6.98
C PHE A 46 -0.68 17.62 5.89
N LYS A 47 -1.50 18.57 5.46
CA LYS A 47 -2.38 18.35 4.31
C LYS A 47 -1.57 18.31 3.03
N TYR A 48 -1.97 17.48 2.07
CA TYR A 48 -1.28 17.37 0.79
C TYR A 48 -1.21 18.70 0.03
N GLU A 49 -2.25 19.53 0.12
CA GLU A 49 -2.32 20.86 -0.50
C GLU A 49 -1.25 21.84 0.00
N ASP A 50 -0.75 21.65 1.22
CA ASP A 50 0.25 22.51 1.85
C ASP A 50 1.70 22.04 1.57
N ILE A 51 1.86 20.80 1.09
CA ILE A 51 3.16 20.19 0.86
C ILE A 51 3.62 20.53 -0.56
N PRO A 52 4.82 21.13 -0.74
CA PRO A 52 5.31 21.49 -2.07
C PRO A 52 5.42 20.23 -2.95
N CYS A 53 5.10 20.40 -4.24
CA CYS A 53 5.18 19.36 -5.27
C CYS A 53 4.29 18.11 -5.03
N PHE A 54 3.51 18.08 -3.95
CA PHE A 54 2.71 16.92 -3.59
C PHE A 54 1.41 16.85 -4.42
N PRO A 55 0.98 15.64 -4.83
CA PRO A 55 -0.31 15.47 -5.49
C PRO A 55 -1.47 15.67 -4.51
N THR A 56 -2.65 16.00 -5.02
CA THR A 56 -3.89 16.03 -4.23
C THR A 56 -4.65 14.71 -4.39
N SER A 57 -5.50 14.36 -3.42
CA SER A 57 -6.36 13.17 -3.53
C SER A 57 -7.77 13.60 -3.89
N THR A 58 -8.39 12.97 -4.89
CA THR A 58 -9.76 13.32 -5.34
C THR A 58 -10.80 12.26 -5.02
N VAL A 59 -10.36 11.04 -4.70
CA VAL A 59 -11.24 9.92 -4.35
C VAL A 59 -11.90 10.09 -2.97
N GLN A 60 -13.19 9.80 -2.88
CA GLN A 60 -13.94 9.80 -1.62
C GLN A 60 -13.34 8.81 -0.60
N GLY A 61 -13.28 9.20 0.67
CA GLY A 61 -12.70 8.38 1.74
C GLY A 61 -11.18 8.54 1.93
N HIS A 62 -10.54 9.38 1.11
CA HIS A 62 -9.14 9.76 1.27
C HIS A 62 -9.06 11.16 1.89
N ALA A 63 -8.51 11.26 3.11
CA ALA A 63 -8.45 12.52 3.85
C ALA A 63 -7.47 13.53 3.22
N GLY A 64 -6.47 13.05 2.46
CA GLY A 64 -5.55 13.90 1.74
C GLY A 64 -4.48 14.53 2.64
N GLN A 65 -3.92 13.75 3.58
CA GLN A 65 -2.96 14.25 4.55
C GLN A 65 -1.87 13.21 4.90
N LEU A 66 -0.65 13.71 5.17
CA LEU A 66 0.43 12.97 5.80
C LEU A 66 0.31 13.14 7.32
N VAL A 67 0.29 12.02 8.03
CA VAL A 67 0.25 11.98 9.50
C VAL A 67 1.54 11.38 10.01
N PHE A 68 2.39 12.20 10.60
CA PHE A 68 3.56 11.74 11.34
C PHE A 68 3.14 11.42 12.77
N GLY A 69 3.72 10.39 13.38
CA GLY A 69 3.50 10.08 14.78
C GLY A 69 4.25 8.83 15.21
N LYS A 70 3.89 8.26 16.35
CA LYS A 70 4.47 7.02 16.87
C LYS A 70 3.45 5.88 16.87
N LEU A 71 3.83 4.73 16.35
CA LEU A 71 3.07 3.48 16.50
C LEU A 71 3.85 2.56 17.43
N ASN A 72 3.35 2.35 18.65
CA ASN A 72 4.04 1.59 19.70
C ASN A 72 5.51 2.02 19.91
N GLY A 73 5.72 3.34 19.98
CA GLY A 73 7.05 3.95 20.16
C GLY A 73 7.89 4.09 18.89
N CYS A 74 7.53 3.42 17.78
CA CYS A 74 8.24 3.56 16.51
C CYS A 74 7.74 4.79 15.73
N GLU A 75 8.64 5.67 15.29
CA GLU A 75 8.27 6.83 14.49
C GLU A 75 7.84 6.40 13.07
N CYS A 76 6.64 6.81 12.69
CA CYS A 76 5.96 6.46 11.45
C CYS A 76 5.47 7.71 10.72
N VAL A 77 5.31 7.57 9.40
CA VAL A 77 4.55 8.52 8.58
C VAL A 77 3.45 7.76 7.83
N CYS A 78 2.20 8.21 7.95
CA CYS A 78 1.06 7.59 7.29
C CYS A 78 0.52 8.50 6.19
N MET A 79 0.33 7.96 4.99
CA MET A 79 -0.51 8.57 3.96
C MET A 79 -1.97 8.23 4.23
N GLN A 80 -2.74 9.17 4.76
CA GLN A 80 -4.18 9.00 4.97
C GLN A 80 -4.92 9.38 3.68
N GLY A 81 -4.87 8.44 2.73
CA GLY A 81 -5.34 8.59 1.37
C GLY A 81 -4.18 8.52 0.38
N ARG A 82 -4.27 7.61 -0.59
CA ARG A 82 -3.32 7.46 -1.70
C ARG A 82 -3.81 8.10 -2.99
N PHE A 83 -2.96 8.10 -4.00
CA PHE A 83 -3.27 8.51 -5.36
C PHE A 83 -3.43 7.27 -6.23
N HIS A 84 -4.29 7.34 -7.24
CA HIS A 84 -4.52 6.27 -8.18
C HIS A 84 -4.27 6.72 -9.61
N PHE A 85 -3.82 5.78 -10.43
CA PHE A 85 -3.56 6.03 -11.84
C PHE A 85 -4.84 6.40 -12.60
N TYR A 86 -5.99 5.79 -12.25
CA TYR A 86 -7.28 6.12 -12.86
C TYR A 86 -7.79 7.56 -12.56
N GLU A 87 -7.20 8.29 -11.59
CA GLU A 87 -7.52 9.70 -11.32
C GLU A 87 -6.95 10.63 -12.42
N GLY A 88 -6.21 10.10 -13.39
CA GLY A 88 -5.56 10.86 -14.47
C GLY A 88 -4.15 11.30 -14.11
N TYR A 89 -3.63 10.91 -12.95
CA TYR A 89 -2.23 11.08 -12.61
C TYR A 89 -1.37 10.18 -13.49
N ASN A 90 -0.21 10.69 -13.93
CA ASN A 90 0.81 9.79 -14.46
C ASN A 90 1.33 8.89 -13.33
N ILE A 91 1.85 7.72 -13.69
CA ILE A 91 2.26 6.71 -12.72
C ILE A 91 3.41 7.17 -11.80
N GLN A 92 4.26 8.09 -12.27
CA GLN A 92 5.36 8.66 -11.46
C GLN A 92 4.83 9.59 -10.36
N THR A 93 3.79 10.36 -10.65
CA THR A 93 3.07 11.20 -9.68
C THR A 93 2.40 10.36 -8.61
N VAL A 94 1.77 9.23 -8.98
CA VAL A 94 1.19 8.27 -8.01
C VAL A 94 2.23 7.81 -6.98
N THR A 95 3.45 7.55 -7.45
CA THR A 95 4.54 7.02 -6.63
C THR A 95 5.41 8.08 -5.97
N TYR A 96 5.12 9.37 -6.20
CA TYR A 96 5.93 10.48 -5.72
C TYR A 96 6.26 10.42 -4.21
N PRO A 97 5.29 10.12 -3.33
CA PRO A 97 5.53 10.06 -1.88
C PRO A 97 6.58 9.04 -1.46
N VAL A 98 6.71 7.91 -2.16
CA VAL A 98 7.64 6.85 -1.74
C VAL A 98 9.09 7.31 -1.85
N ARG A 99 9.43 8.09 -2.89
CA ARG A 99 10.75 8.72 -3.01
C ARG A 99 11.00 9.79 -1.95
N VAL A 100 9.95 10.53 -1.56
CA VAL A 100 10.03 11.46 -0.42
C VAL A 100 10.31 10.68 0.87
N PHE A 101 9.59 9.59 1.14
CA PHE A 101 9.80 8.74 2.32
C PHE A 101 11.23 8.20 2.39
N TYR A 102 11.77 7.76 1.27
CA TYR A 102 13.17 7.37 1.17
C TYR A 102 14.12 8.51 1.60
N LEU A 103 13.90 9.75 1.15
CA LEU A 103 14.70 10.91 1.56
C LEU A 103 14.48 11.33 3.02
N LEU A 104 13.33 11.00 3.62
CA LEU A 104 13.07 11.17 5.06
C LEU A 104 13.80 10.14 5.93
N GLY A 105 14.41 9.11 5.32
CA GLY A 105 15.12 8.05 6.02
C GLY A 105 14.25 6.87 6.46
N VAL A 106 13.08 6.70 5.82
CA VAL A 106 12.24 5.52 5.97
C VAL A 106 12.99 4.30 5.40
N SER A 107 12.89 3.17 6.09
CA SER A 107 13.49 1.89 5.69
C SER A 107 12.47 0.77 5.49
N THR A 108 11.21 0.96 5.94
CA THR A 108 10.12 0.03 5.70
C THR A 108 8.88 0.74 5.14
N LEU A 109 8.29 0.16 4.10
CA LEU A 109 7.03 0.59 3.50
C LEU A 109 5.95 -0.46 3.76
N ILE A 110 4.85 -0.05 4.38
CA ILE A 110 3.65 -0.87 4.54
C ILE A 110 2.60 -0.32 3.56
N VAL A 111 2.21 -1.14 2.59
CA VAL A 111 1.16 -0.78 1.61
C VAL A 111 -0.12 -1.55 1.93
N THR A 112 -1.22 -0.81 2.02
CA THR A 112 -2.54 -1.39 2.31
C THR A 112 -3.53 -1.03 1.22
N ASN A 113 -4.42 -1.95 0.86
CA ASN A 113 -5.46 -1.69 -0.13
C ASN A 113 -6.72 -2.51 0.15
N ALA A 114 -7.83 -2.08 -0.46
CA ALA A 114 -9.00 -2.91 -0.68
C ALA A 114 -8.84 -3.66 -2.01
N ALA A 115 -9.28 -4.92 -2.05
CA ALA A 115 -9.17 -5.77 -3.24
C ALA A 115 -10.39 -6.67 -3.41
N GLY A 116 -10.68 -7.02 -4.67
CA GLY A 116 -11.60 -8.09 -5.01
C GLY A 116 -10.92 -9.45 -4.87
N GLY A 117 -11.55 -10.41 -4.20
CA GLY A 117 -11.06 -11.77 -4.08
C GLY A 117 -11.28 -12.56 -5.36
N LEU A 118 -10.19 -13.01 -6.00
CA LEU A 118 -10.19 -13.93 -7.15
C LEU A 118 -10.07 -15.38 -6.69
N ASN A 119 -9.41 -15.64 -5.57
CA ASN A 119 -9.33 -16.98 -5.02
C ASN A 119 -10.68 -17.35 -4.38
N ASP A 120 -11.32 -18.42 -4.87
CA ASP A 120 -12.65 -18.86 -4.41
C ASP A 120 -12.69 -19.23 -2.92
N THR A 121 -11.54 -19.58 -2.34
CA THR A 121 -11.41 -19.91 -0.91
C THR A 121 -11.44 -18.67 -0.01
N TYR A 122 -11.18 -17.49 -0.55
CA TYR A 122 -11.18 -16.25 0.24
C TYR A 122 -12.59 -15.79 0.52
N SER A 123 -12.77 -15.08 1.62
CA SER A 123 -14.05 -14.49 2.02
C SER A 123 -13.96 -12.98 2.15
N VAL A 124 -15.10 -12.32 2.02
CA VAL A 124 -15.23 -10.89 2.30
C VAL A 124 -14.84 -10.64 3.76
N GLY A 125 -13.86 -9.77 3.96
CA GLY A 125 -13.26 -9.46 5.25
C GLY A 125 -11.97 -10.22 5.56
N ASP A 126 -11.51 -11.12 4.69
CA ASP A 126 -10.19 -11.74 4.83
C ASP A 126 -9.08 -10.69 4.63
N ILE A 127 -7.98 -10.86 5.36
CA ILE A 127 -6.76 -10.07 5.18
C ILE A 127 -5.75 -10.93 4.44
N MET A 128 -5.36 -10.52 3.24
CA MET A 128 -4.36 -11.22 2.43
C MET A 128 -2.99 -10.55 2.57
N LEU A 129 -1.99 -11.31 3.02
CA LEU A 129 -0.59 -10.96 2.85
C LEU A 129 -0.22 -11.06 1.36
N ILE A 130 0.29 -9.97 0.79
CA ILE A 130 0.76 -9.96 -0.59
C ILE A 130 2.14 -10.61 -0.61
N LYS A 131 2.25 -11.81 -1.21
CA LYS A 131 3.54 -12.50 -1.40
C LYS A 131 4.22 -12.13 -2.71
N ASP A 132 3.44 -11.72 -3.71
CA ASP A 132 3.88 -11.36 -5.04
C ASP A 132 2.81 -10.54 -5.77
N HIS A 133 3.13 -9.98 -6.93
CA HIS A 133 2.16 -9.26 -7.75
C HIS A 133 2.25 -9.55 -9.25
N ILE A 134 1.15 -9.25 -9.96
CA ILE A 134 1.11 -9.14 -11.42
C ILE A 134 0.87 -7.67 -11.76
N ASN A 135 1.83 -7.06 -12.46
CA ASN A 135 1.76 -5.65 -12.87
C ASN A 135 1.22 -5.52 -14.31
N MET A 136 -0.11 -5.57 -14.48
CA MET A 136 -0.71 -5.50 -15.83
C MET A 136 -0.39 -4.18 -16.56
N PRO A 137 -0.48 -2.99 -15.92
CA PRO A 137 -0.04 -1.74 -16.57
C PRO A 137 1.47 -1.75 -16.92
N GLY A 138 2.29 -2.35 -16.07
CA GLY A 138 3.73 -2.49 -16.27
C GLY A 138 4.09 -3.24 -17.54
N PHE A 139 3.36 -4.32 -17.89
CA PHE A 139 3.57 -5.04 -19.15
C PHE A 139 3.34 -4.17 -20.39
N ALA A 140 2.51 -3.14 -20.29
CA ALA A 140 2.27 -2.16 -21.36
C ALA A 140 3.15 -0.91 -21.26
N GLY A 141 4.17 -0.90 -20.39
CA GLY A 141 5.11 0.20 -20.22
C GLY A 141 4.65 1.30 -19.27
N GLN A 142 3.51 1.14 -18.57
CA GLN A 142 3.09 2.04 -17.50
C GLN A 142 3.78 1.67 -16.18
N ASN A 143 5.12 1.74 -16.18
CA ASN A 143 5.93 1.49 -14.99
C ASN A 143 6.54 2.82 -14.48
N PRO A 144 6.53 3.11 -13.17
CA PRO A 144 7.08 4.35 -12.62
C PRO A 144 8.60 4.52 -12.82
N LEU A 145 9.32 3.45 -13.12
CA LEU A 145 10.74 3.47 -13.46
C LEU A 145 11.02 3.70 -14.96
N CYS A 146 9.98 3.77 -15.81
CA CYS A 146 10.14 4.21 -17.20
C CYS A 146 10.62 5.67 -17.24
N GLY A 147 11.59 5.96 -18.11
CA GLY A 147 12.28 7.25 -18.18
C GLY A 147 13.77 7.14 -17.90
N HIS A 148 14.44 8.26 -17.60
CA HIS A 148 15.85 8.25 -17.18
C HIS A 148 16.00 7.78 -15.73
N ASN A 149 17.01 6.94 -15.46
CA ASN A 149 17.30 6.50 -14.10
C ASN A 149 18.15 7.56 -13.37
N ASP A 150 17.79 7.85 -12.13
CA ASP A 150 18.63 8.64 -11.22
C ASP A 150 19.24 7.68 -10.20
N GLU A 151 20.55 7.47 -10.29
CA GLU A 151 21.31 6.52 -9.46
C GLU A 151 21.28 6.85 -7.97
N ARG A 152 20.90 8.08 -7.59
CA ARG A 152 20.72 8.48 -6.18
C ARG A 152 19.56 7.74 -5.53
N PHE A 153 18.53 7.37 -6.30
CA PHE A 153 17.40 6.58 -5.80
C PHE A 153 17.69 5.08 -5.88
N GLY A 154 18.21 4.57 -6.99
CA GLY A 154 18.46 3.14 -7.15
C GLY A 154 19.07 2.74 -8.48
N VAL A 155 19.20 1.43 -8.66
CA VAL A 155 19.76 0.82 -9.86
C VAL A 155 18.79 0.90 -11.04
N ARG A 156 19.33 0.90 -12.27
CA ARG A 156 18.51 0.96 -13.49
C ARG A 156 17.55 -0.22 -13.66
N PHE A 157 17.97 -1.41 -13.27
CA PHE A 157 17.24 -2.66 -13.45
C PHE A 157 17.07 -3.34 -12.09
N ALA A 158 16.05 -2.90 -11.34
CA ALA A 158 15.75 -3.46 -10.02
C ALA A 158 15.17 -4.88 -10.12
N CYS A 159 15.56 -5.77 -9.22
CA CYS A 159 14.98 -7.10 -9.10
C CYS A 159 13.70 -7.05 -8.27
N MET A 160 12.62 -7.66 -8.75
CA MET A 160 11.32 -7.67 -8.06
C MET A 160 10.95 -9.04 -7.46
N SER A 161 11.76 -10.08 -7.66
CA SER A 161 11.47 -11.45 -7.21
C SER A 161 11.31 -11.61 -5.70
N ASP A 162 11.77 -10.63 -4.94
CA ASP A 162 11.68 -10.57 -3.48
C ASP A 162 11.21 -9.19 -3.01
N ALA A 163 10.42 -8.50 -3.84
CA ALA A 163 9.88 -7.18 -3.52
C ALA A 163 9.09 -7.16 -2.20
N TYR A 164 8.39 -8.25 -1.87
CA TYR A 164 7.67 -8.42 -0.61
C TYR A 164 8.51 -9.19 0.39
N ASP A 165 8.96 -8.50 1.44
CA ASP A 165 9.95 -8.99 2.40
C ASP A 165 9.44 -10.24 3.13
N ARG A 166 10.17 -11.34 3.00
CA ARG A 166 9.80 -12.64 3.57
C ARG A 166 9.70 -12.59 5.09
N ASP A 167 10.59 -11.85 5.74
CA ASP A 167 10.68 -11.84 7.20
C ASP A 167 9.58 -10.97 7.80
N LEU A 168 9.21 -9.85 7.13
CA LEU A 168 8.02 -9.08 7.48
C LEU A 168 6.74 -9.92 7.34
N ARG A 169 6.59 -10.68 6.24
CA ARG A 169 5.43 -11.59 6.08
C ARG A 169 5.39 -12.67 7.16
N ALA A 170 6.54 -13.26 7.49
CA ALA A 170 6.64 -14.27 8.54
C ALA A 170 6.26 -13.70 9.93
N LEU A 171 6.73 -12.48 10.23
CA LEU A 171 6.37 -11.77 11.45
C LEU A 171 4.87 -11.50 11.51
N THR A 172 4.28 -10.93 10.47
CA THR A 172 2.84 -10.64 10.45
C THR A 172 1.99 -11.91 10.59
N ARG A 173 2.40 -13.03 9.98
CA ARG A 173 1.74 -14.33 10.17
C ARG A 173 1.82 -14.82 11.62
N LYS A 174 2.98 -14.66 12.26
CA LYS A 174 3.14 -15.01 13.68
C LYS A 174 2.25 -14.13 14.57
N THR A 175 2.21 -12.82 14.32
CA THR A 175 1.34 -11.91 15.06
C THR A 175 -0.14 -12.22 14.85
N ALA A 176 -0.55 -12.56 13.62
CA ALA A 176 -1.93 -12.98 13.36
C ALA A 176 -2.32 -14.23 14.16
N LYS A 177 -1.40 -15.21 14.30
CA LYS A 177 -1.60 -16.38 15.17
C LYS A 177 -1.83 -16.00 16.61
N GLU A 178 -0.99 -15.11 17.14
CA GLU A 178 -1.09 -14.63 18.52
C GLU A 178 -2.40 -13.86 18.78
N LEU A 179 -2.92 -13.17 17.76
CA LEU A 179 -4.21 -12.48 17.79
C LEU A 179 -5.42 -13.40 17.50
N GLY A 180 -5.19 -14.67 17.14
CA GLY A 180 -6.27 -15.62 16.78
C GLY A 180 -6.89 -15.36 15.40
N TYR A 181 -6.16 -14.74 14.49
CA TYR A 181 -6.61 -14.33 13.16
C TYR A 181 -6.34 -15.37 12.07
N ASP A 182 -5.84 -16.57 12.41
CA ASP A 182 -5.50 -17.63 11.45
C ASP A 182 -6.61 -17.98 10.46
N SER A 183 -7.87 -17.91 10.89
CA SER A 183 -9.02 -18.32 10.09
C SER A 183 -9.36 -17.36 8.95
N PHE A 184 -8.84 -16.13 8.97
CA PHE A 184 -9.11 -15.10 7.96
C PHE A 184 -7.84 -14.37 7.50
N LEU A 185 -6.66 -14.87 7.88
CA LEU A 185 -5.39 -14.43 7.30
C LEU A 185 -5.02 -15.33 6.12
N GLN A 186 -4.99 -14.74 4.92
CA GLN A 186 -4.61 -15.39 3.67
C GLN A 186 -3.21 -14.93 3.23
N GLU A 187 -2.64 -15.60 2.23
CA GLU A 187 -1.43 -15.14 1.54
C GLU A 187 -1.52 -15.47 0.04
N GLY A 188 -1.29 -14.48 -0.82
CA GLY A 188 -1.59 -14.60 -2.24
C GLY A 188 -0.93 -13.57 -3.14
N VAL A 189 -1.13 -13.75 -4.44
CA VAL A 189 -0.64 -12.89 -5.52
C VAL A 189 -1.66 -11.79 -5.81
N TYR A 190 -1.22 -10.54 -5.77
CA TYR A 190 -2.08 -9.39 -6.07
C TYR A 190 -1.92 -8.94 -7.53
N CYS A 191 -3.01 -8.87 -8.30
CA CYS A 191 -3.03 -8.32 -9.64
C CYS A 191 -3.43 -6.85 -9.61
N MET A 192 -2.57 -5.97 -10.13
CA MET A 192 -2.94 -4.57 -10.33
C MET A 192 -3.52 -4.35 -11.71
N LEU A 193 -4.67 -3.67 -11.78
CA LEU A 193 -5.25 -3.09 -12.98
C LEU A 193 -5.22 -1.56 -12.92
N ALA A 194 -5.45 -0.91 -14.06
CA ALA A 194 -5.55 0.55 -14.11
C ALA A 194 -6.85 1.08 -13.47
N GLY A 195 -7.99 0.40 -13.68
CA GLY A 195 -9.32 0.93 -13.33
C GLY A 195 -9.81 2.04 -14.28
N PRO A 196 -10.90 2.76 -13.96
CA PRO A 196 -11.68 2.69 -12.72
C PRO A 196 -12.84 1.69 -12.77
N THR A 197 -13.08 1.05 -13.92
CA THR A 197 -14.10 -0.01 -14.01
C THR A 197 -13.64 -1.23 -13.24
N TYR A 198 -14.56 -1.85 -12.48
CA TYR A 198 -14.36 -3.21 -11.99
C TYR A 198 -14.29 -4.20 -13.16
N GLU A 199 -13.78 -5.39 -12.86
CA GLU A 199 -13.50 -6.43 -13.81
C GLU A 199 -14.79 -7.05 -14.38
N THR A 200 -14.74 -7.39 -15.67
CA THR A 200 -15.72 -8.29 -16.29
C THR A 200 -15.45 -9.74 -15.87
N ILE A 201 -16.46 -10.62 -16.01
CA ILE A 201 -16.32 -12.06 -15.72
C ILE A 201 -15.16 -12.71 -16.50
N ALA A 202 -14.95 -12.31 -17.76
CA ALA A 202 -13.87 -12.85 -18.59
C ALA A 202 -12.49 -12.43 -18.07
N GLU A 203 -12.36 -11.17 -17.64
CA GLU A 203 -11.14 -10.66 -17.01
C GLU A 203 -10.86 -11.37 -15.68
N CYS A 204 -11.88 -11.55 -14.82
CA CYS A 204 -11.75 -12.31 -13.57
C CYS A 204 -11.20 -13.72 -13.83
N LYS A 205 -11.79 -14.45 -14.78
CA LYS A 205 -11.35 -15.80 -15.15
C LYS A 205 -9.92 -15.82 -15.68
N LEU A 206 -9.57 -14.84 -16.51
CA LEU A 206 -8.20 -14.68 -17.00
C LEU A 206 -7.20 -14.51 -15.84
N PHE A 207 -7.49 -13.61 -14.89
CA PHE A 207 -6.58 -13.38 -13.77
C PHE A 207 -6.47 -14.57 -12.81
N GLN A 208 -7.57 -15.31 -12.60
CA GLN A 208 -7.52 -16.60 -11.90
C GLN A 208 -6.61 -17.60 -12.62
N MET A 209 -6.73 -17.72 -13.95
CA MET A 209 -5.87 -18.59 -14.76
C MET A 209 -4.39 -18.19 -14.73
N LEU A 210 -4.11 -16.88 -14.59
CA LEU A 210 -2.74 -16.36 -14.41
C LEU A 210 -2.22 -16.54 -12.98
N GLY A 211 -3.02 -17.07 -12.06
CA GLY A 211 -2.62 -17.35 -10.68
C GLY A 211 -2.73 -16.17 -9.73
N ALA A 212 -3.53 -15.13 -10.06
CA ALA A 212 -3.83 -14.05 -9.12
C ALA A 212 -4.89 -14.48 -8.10
N ASP A 213 -4.65 -14.13 -6.84
CA ASP A 213 -5.54 -14.42 -5.71
C ASP A 213 -6.46 -13.24 -5.35
N ALA A 214 -5.99 -12.01 -5.61
CA ALA A 214 -6.76 -10.79 -5.43
C ALA A 214 -6.47 -9.79 -6.56
N VAL A 215 -7.41 -8.89 -6.83
CA VAL A 215 -7.28 -7.83 -7.85
C VAL A 215 -7.61 -6.46 -7.27
N GLY A 216 -6.89 -5.44 -7.70
CA GLY A 216 -7.14 -4.07 -7.30
C GLY A 216 -6.48 -3.05 -8.21
N MET A 217 -6.55 -1.77 -7.84
CA MET A 217 -6.23 -0.64 -8.75
C MET A 217 -5.08 0.25 -8.24
N SER A 218 -4.27 -0.25 -7.31
CA SER A 218 -3.20 0.51 -6.66
C SER A 218 -2.05 -0.40 -6.19
N THR A 219 -1.20 0.11 -5.28
CA THR A 219 -0.14 -0.63 -4.57
C THR A 219 1.09 -0.93 -5.41
N VAL A 220 0.96 -1.71 -6.48
CA VAL A 220 2.12 -2.20 -7.24
C VAL A 220 3.11 -1.10 -7.67
N PRO A 221 2.67 0.08 -8.15
CA PRO A 221 3.62 1.14 -8.52
C PRO A 221 4.39 1.67 -7.31
N GLU A 222 3.75 1.76 -6.14
CA GLU A 222 4.39 2.18 -4.89
C GLU A 222 5.47 1.18 -4.46
N VAL A 223 5.24 -0.11 -4.72
CA VAL A 223 6.21 -1.19 -4.48
C VAL A 223 7.34 -1.15 -5.52
N ASP A 224 7.03 -0.95 -6.80
CA ASP A 224 8.04 -0.88 -7.88
C ASP A 224 9.07 0.23 -7.67
N VAL A 225 8.70 1.33 -7.00
CA VAL A 225 9.64 2.41 -6.68
C VAL A 225 10.36 2.24 -5.35
N ALA A 226 10.05 1.19 -4.59
CA ALA A 226 10.84 0.82 -3.42
C ALA A 226 12.26 0.45 -3.92
N PRO A 227 13.27 1.30 -3.70
CA PRO A 227 14.53 1.12 -4.40
C PRO A 227 15.22 -0.14 -3.90
N ASP A 228 15.83 -0.93 -4.81
CA ASP A 228 16.67 -2.12 -4.60
C ASP A 228 17.01 -2.42 -3.12
N ARG A 229 16.02 -2.92 -2.37
CA ARG A 229 16.03 -3.24 -0.94
C ARG A 229 16.39 -2.15 0.08
N ARG A 230 16.46 -0.87 -0.33
CA ARG A 230 16.56 0.26 0.61
C ARG A 230 15.26 0.50 1.36
N LEU A 231 14.14 0.05 0.80
CA LEU A 231 12.84 -0.04 1.47
C LEU A 231 12.41 -1.50 1.51
N ARG A 232 12.27 -2.08 2.71
CA ARG A 232 11.60 -3.37 2.92
C ARG A 232 10.10 -3.15 2.76
N VAL A 233 9.39 -4.07 2.09
CA VAL A 233 7.96 -3.89 1.82
C VAL A 233 7.11 -4.99 2.47
N LEU A 234 6.05 -4.58 3.17
CA LEU A 234 4.96 -5.43 3.58
C LEU A 234 3.67 -4.99 2.85
N GLY A 235 3.03 -5.91 2.14
CA GLY A 235 1.77 -5.66 1.45
C GLY A 235 0.59 -6.37 2.11
N LEU A 236 -0.51 -5.64 2.31
CA LEU A 236 -1.75 -6.17 2.87
C LEU A 236 -2.94 -5.75 2.00
N SER A 237 -3.76 -6.72 1.60
CA SER A 237 -5.04 -6.47 0.96
C SER A 237 -6.18 -6.90 1.88
N LEU A 238 -7.15 -6.02 2.11
CA LEU A 238 -8.44 -6.41 2.67
C LEU A 238 -9.35 -6.85 1.54
N ILE A 239 -9.84 -8.09 1.60
CA ILE A 239 -10.78 -8.61 0.60
C ILE A 239 -12.15 -7.99 0.86
N THR A 240 -12.55 -7.05 0.01
CA THR A 240 -13.75 -6.24 0.25
C THR A 240 -15.00 -6.73 -0.48
N ASN A 241 -14.80 -7.56 -1.49
CA ASN A 241 -15.83 -8.23 -2.26
C ASN A 241 -15.27 -9.53 -2.86
N LYS A 242 -16.13 -10.48 -3.23
CA LYS A 242 -15.76 -11.55 -4.16
C LYS A 242 -15.96 -11.04 -5.58
N VAL A 243 -15.04 -11.39 -6.48
CA VAL A 243 -15.26 -11.09 -7.90
C VAL A 243 -16.30 -12.04 -8.48
N VAL A 244 -17.06 -11.54 -9.45
CA VAL A 244 -18.10 -12.34 -10.10
C VAL A 244 -17.48 -13.12 -11.26
N THR A 245 -17.63 -14.45 -11.24
CA THR A 245 -17.11 -15.36 -12.26
C THR A 245 -18.22 -16.18 -12.95
N ASP A 246 -19.46 -16.04 -12.48
CA ASP A 246 -20.64 -16.69 -13.04
C ASP A 246 -21.51 -15.68 -13.82
N TYR A 247 -21.86 -16.03 -15.06
CA TYR A 247 -22.69 -15.20 -15.92
C TYR A 247 -24.16 -15.14 -15.48
N GLU A 248 -24.59 -16.10 -14.65
CA GLU A 248 -25.96 -16.13 -14.09
C GLU A 248 -26.08 -15.37 -12.76
N SER A 249 -24.96 -14.89 -12.20
CA SER A 249 -24.97 -14.10 -10.96
C SER A 249 -25.53 -12.70 -11.19
N ASN A 250 -26.31 -12.22 -10.22
CA ASN A 250 -26.82 -10.85 -10.18
C ASN A 250 -25.98 -9.91 -9.30
N GLU A 251 -24.92 -10.43 -8.67
CA GLU A 251 -24.04 -9.64 -7.81
C GLU A 251 -23.21 -8.64 -8.62
N LYS A 252 -22.94 -7.47 -8.03
CA LYS A 252 -22.17 -6.41 -8.69
C LYS A 252 -21.28 -5.70 -7.67
N ALA A 253 -19.98 -5.65 -7.97
CA ALA A 253 -19.03 -4.86 -7.20
C ALA A 253 -19.44 -3.39 -7.21
N ASN A 254 -19.40 -2.76 -6.04
CA ASN A 254 -19.73 -1.35 -5.88
C ASN A 254 -18.93 -0.73 -4.72
N HIS A 255 -18.61 0.55 -4.83
CA HIS A 255 -17.75 1.24 -3.87
C HIS A 255 -18.36 1.33 -2.46
N THR A 256 -19.68 1.43 -2.35
CA THR A 256 -20.37 1.51 -1.06
C THR A 256 -20.18 0.23 -0.23
N GLU A 257 -20.25 -0.93 -0.88
CA GLU A 257 -19.99 -2.22 -0.22
C GLU A 257 -18.54 -2.35 0.23
N VAL A 258 -17.59 -1.87 -0.59
CA VAL A 258 -16.17 -1.83 -0.24
C VAL A 258 -15.97 -1.07 1.08
N LEU A 259 -16.56 0.13 1.21
CA LEU A 259 -16.47 0.92 2.44
C LEU A 259 -17.13 0.24 3.64
N LYS A 260 -18.32 -0.37 3.46
CA LYS A 260 -19.00 -1.08 4.55
C LYS A 260 -18.23 -2.29 5.06
N THR A 261 -17.61 -3.07 4.16
CA THR A 261 -16.78 -4.21 4.56
C THR A 261 -15.56 -3.75 5.36
N THR A 262 -14.96 -2.62 4.98
CA THR A 262 -13.80 -2.08 5.70
C THR A 262 -14.12 -1.79 7.16
N GLU A 263 -15.28 -1.21 7.49
CA GLU A 263 -15.66 -0.92 8.89
C GLU A 263 -15.56 -2.15 9.83
N ARG A 264 -15.88 -3.35 9.33
CA ARG A 264 -15.88 -4.58 10.14
C ARG A 264 -14.47 -5.11 10.46
N ARG A 265 -13.52 -4.95 9.54
CA ARG A 265 -12.20 -5.61 9.59
C ARG A 265 -11.03 -4.63 9.65
N THR A 266 -11.31 -3.34 9.52
CA THR A 266 -10.31 -2.28 9.70
C THR A 266 -9.68 -2.34 11.09
N GLN A 267 -10.44 -2.62 12.15
CA GLN A 267 -9.86 -2.76 13.49
C GLN A 267 -8.93 -3.97 13.61
N ASP A 268 -9.29 -5.10 13.00
CA ASP A 268 -8.46 -6.30 13.00
C ASP A 268 -7.14 -6.04 12.25
N LEU A 269 -7.20 -5.40 11.07
CA LEU A 269 -6.03 -5.01 10.30
C LEU A 269 -5.15 -4.00 11.07
N GLN A 270 -5.76 -3.01 11.71
CA GLN A 270 -5.09 -2.04 12.57
C GLN A 270 -4.33 -2.72 13.72
N ASN A 271 -4.98 -3.64 14.42
CA ASN A 271 -4.37 -4.40 15.49
C ASN A 271 -3.20 -5.25 14.99
N LEU A 272 -3.38 -5.90 13.83
CA LEU A 272 -2.36 -6.71 13.20
C LEU A 272 -1.11 -5.89 12.84
N VAL A 273 -1.28 -4.73 12.21
CA VAL A 273 -0.17 -3.82 11.86
C VAL A 273 0.51 -3.30 13.12
N SER A 274 -0.28 -2.80 14.08
CA SER A 274 0.22 -2.27 15.35
C SER A 274 1.06 -3.29 16.11
N ARG A 275 0.54 -4.51 16.34
CA ARG A 275 1.27 -5.57 17.08
C ARG A 275 2.45 -6.16 16.34
N SER A 276 2.38 -6.25 15.01
CA SER A 276 3.53 -6.69 14.21
C SER A 276 4.69 -5.72 14.43
N TRP A 277 4.41 -4.42 14.50
CA TRP A 277 5.43 -3.41 14.60
C TRP A 277 6.02 -3.23 16.00
N GLU A 278 5.23 -3.43 17.05
CA GLU A 278 5.74 -3.54 18.42
C GLU A 278 6.76 -4.68 18.55
N THR A 279 6.47 -5.83 17.94
CA THR A 279 7.36 -7.00 17.96
C THR A 279 8.65 -6.75 17.17
N GLN A 280 8.54 -6.14 15.98
CA GLN A 280 9.69 -5.74 15.15
C GLN A 280 10.62 -4.79 15.93
N PHE A 281 10.06 -3.71 16.49
CA PHE A 281 10.83 -2.68 17.20
C PHE A 281 11.47 -3.22 18.49
N SER A 282 10.80 -4.12 19.19
CA SER A 282 11.37 -4.79 20.36
C SER A 282 12.57 -5.66 19.99
N ASN A 283 12.52 -6.38 18.87
CA ASN A 283 13.63 -7.22 18.39
C ASN A 283 14.83 -6.37 17.90
N GLU A 284 14.57 -5.22 17.28
CA GLU A 284 15.64 -4.32 16.79
C GLU A 284 16.35 -3.57 17.93
N ASN A 285 15.69 -3.33 19.07
CA ASN A 285 16.29 -2.67 20.25
C ASN A 285 16.89 -3.64 21.28
N THR A 286 16.81 -4.95 21.06
CA THR A 286 17.35 -5.97 21.98
C THR A 286 18.61 -6.69 21.46
N CYS A 287 19.19 -6.23 20.34
CA CYS A 287 20.48 -6.72 19.81
C CYS A 287 21.61 -5.71 20.03
#